data_AF-A0A6C0LQF2-F1
#
_entry.id   AF-A0A6C0LQF2-F1
#
_cell.length_a   1.000
_cell.length_b   1.000
_cell.length_c   1.000
_cell.angle_alpha   90.00
_cell.angle_beta   90.00
_cell.angle_gamma   90.00
#
_symmetry.space_group_name_H-M   'P 1'
#
loop_
_entity.id
_entity.type
_entity.pdbx_description
1 polymer ?
#
loop_
_entity_poly.entity_id
_entity_poly.type
_entity_poly.pdbx_seq_one_letter_code
_entity_poly.pdbx_strand_id
1 'polypeptide(L)'
;MNKKSKIKVLDSFTIVDAINIPINSNNVFIVANERKKKDGKISRYYSIFEKFEDFLRIRNHPKMAHCHEILIDHINNEPNKSGRLAFDFDIKDVNVPKNFKDQIQQIIIDVVDIYFHDVDHSKFEYVWSTSKNPAKFSKHLIVKNFYFDDWIQISKIFYDLFCIQWDINYDWISSDKIIDFQIIKRNTSLRMVGSSKIGGNPLELDDEGKFSLIDSLIRIYSINDSEQTITMNNINNSIVSEFMDKNINKYFAINIEKKQKYSKTFNCDNYPDAVYKTAFEMYEAIHPKIFKMNKRNGKYLSMLRMKSAKCLLSGRVHENENAFIKIFSLDDMYSINFGCYRNCGKIKYIHIGSISKTTFEKYFDPKFEPKLLNQNKLRFCEKI
;
A
#
# COMPACT_ATOMS: atom_id res chain seq x y z
N MET A 1 34.98 23.99 -33.92
CA MET A 1 33.52 23.84 -34.01
C MET A 1 33.16 22.39 -33.70
N ASN A 2 32.69 22.10 -32.48
CA ASN A 2 32.23 20.75 -32.13
C ASN A 2 30.94 20.46 -32.88
N LYS A 3 30.96 19.48 -33.80
CA LYS A 3 29.76 18.91 -34.41
C LYS A 3 28.87 18.40 -33.26
N LYS A 4 27.78 19.10 -32.96
CA LYS A 4 26.72 18.56 -32.09
C LYS A 4 26.25 17.26 -32.76
N SER A 5 26.60 16.12 -32.18
CA SER A 5 26.14 14.81 -32.62
C SER A 5 24.61 14.84 -32.67
N LYS A 6 24.02 14.51 -33.81
CA LYS A 6 22.57 14.45 -33.97
C LYS A 6 22.04 13.39 -33.00
N ILE A 7 21.20 13.80 -32.04
CA ILE A 7 20.59 12.88 -31.08
C ILE A 7 19.73 11.88 -31.86
N LYS A 8 20.03 10.59 -31.72
CA LYS A 8 19.28 9.51 -32.33
C LYS A 8 18.08 9.19 -31.43
N VAL A 9 16.88 9.41 -31.96
CA VAL A 9 15.63 9.03 -31.29
C VAL A 9 14.93 8.02 -32.18
N LEU A 10 14.60 6.86 -31.62
CA LEU A 10 13.77 5.87 -32.28
C LEU A 10 12.36 5.94 -31.71
N ASP A 11 11.35 5.74 -32.54
CA ASP A 11 9.96 5.76 -32.10
C ASP A 11 9.31 4.39 -32.34
N SER A 12 8.42 3.99 -31.42
CA SER A 12 7.62 2.78 -31.53
C SER A 12 6.18 3.04 -31.09
N PHE A 13 5.22 2.29 -31.66
CA PHE A 13 3.80 2.39 -31.30
C PHE A 13 3.32 1.30 -30.34
N THR A 14 4.16 0.31 -30.04
CA THR A 14 3.87 -0.73 -29.05
C THR A 14 4.97 -0.81 -28.01
N ILE A 15 4.60 -1.20 -26.79
CA ILE A 15 5.57 -1.32 -25.70
C ILE A 15 6.56 -2.47 -25.94
N VAL A 16 6.10 -3.55 -26.58
CA VAL A 16 6.93 -4.73 -26.90
C VAL A 16 8.01 -4.33 -27.89
N ASP A 17 7.64 -3.63 -28.96
CA ASP A 17 8.61 -3.15 -29.94
C ASP A 17 9.58 -2.15 -29.31
N ALA A 18 9.10 -1.28 -28.41
CA ALA A 18 9.96 -0.32 -27.71
C ALA A 18 11.03 -0.99 -26.82
N ILE A 19 10.69 -2.12 -26.18
CA ILE A 19 11.61 -2.89 -25.33
C ILE A 19 12.66 -3.67 -26.15
N ASN A 20 12.31 -4.05 -27.38
CA ASN A 20 13.14 -4.93 -28.23
C ASN A 20 13.79 -4.22 -29.41
N ILE A 21 13.65 -2.88 -29.52
CA ILE A 21 14.13 -2.15 -30.69
C ILE A 21 15.66 -2.22 -30.78
N PRO A 22 16.25 -2.53 -31.95
CA PRO A 22 17.70 -2.58 -32.07
C PRO A 22 18.35 -1.20 -31.82
N ILE A 23 19.14 -1.12 -30.75
CA ILE A 23 19.86 0.09 -30.34
C ILE A 23 21.22 -0.28 -29.77
N ASN A 24 22.24 0.53 -30.05
CA ASN A 24 23.62 0.27 -29.63
C ASN A 24 23.93 0.99 -28.30
N SER A 25 23.23 0.60 -27.24
CA SER A 25 23.43 1.13 -25.88
C SER A 25 22.95 0.13 -24.85
N ASN A 26 23.58 0.13 -23.67
CA ASN A 26 23.20 -0.66 -22.49
C ASN A 26 22.52 0.18 -21.39
N ASN A 27 22.30 1.48 -21.65
CA ASN A 27 21.67 2.43 -20.72
C ASN A 27 20.43 3.09 -21.37
N VAL A 28 19.67 2.30 -22.12
CA VAL A 28 18.58 2.79 -22.97
C VAL A 28 17.49 3.42 -22.11
N PHE A 29 17.01 4.60 -22.50
CA PHE A 29 15.92 5.28 -21.83
C PHE A 29 14.67 5.28 -22.72
N ILE A 30 13.53 4.85 -22.17
CA ILE A 30 12.25 4.81 -22.87
C ILE A 30 11.28 5.76 -22.19
N VAL A 31 10.67 6.66 -22.96
CA VAL A 31 9.60 7.55 -22.48
C VAL A 31 8.31 7.25 -23.23
N ALA A 32 7.18 7.32 -22.54
CA ALA A 32 5.87 7.22 -23.18
C ALA A 32 5.34 8.63 -23.51
N ASN A 33 4.84 8.81 -24.72
CA ASN A 33 4.30 10.08 -25.21
C ASN A 33 2.83 9.90 -25.58
N GLU A 34 1.96 10.83 -25.15
CA GLU A 34 0.59 10.85 -25.66
C GLU A 34 0.55 11.32 -27.12
N ARG A 35 -0.35 10.72 -27.90
CA ARG A 35 -0.68 11.15 -29.26
C ARG A 35 -2.18 11.03 -29.52
N LYS A 36 -2.70 11.89 -30.39
CA LYS A 36 -4.06 11.78 -30.92
C LYS A 36 -4.07 10.87 -32.15
N LYS A 37 -4.89 9.82 -32.13
CA LYS A 37 -5.14 8.96 -33.31
C LYS A 37 -6.05 9.67 -34.31
N LYS A 38 -6.16 9.12 -35.53
CA LYS A 38 -7.06 9.63 -36.58
C LYS A 38 -8.53 9.66 -36.13
N ASP A 39 -8.94 8.72 -35.29
CA ASP A 39 -10.28 8.65 -34.70
C ASP A 39 -10.49 9.62 -33.51
N GLY A 40 -9.52 10.49 -33.24
CA GLY A 40 -9.56 11.44 -32.13
C GLY A 40 -9.23 10.86 -30.77
N LYS A 41 -9.10 9.52 -30.63
CA LYS A 41 -8.76 8.89 -29.34
C LYS A 41 -7.31 9.18 -28.96
N ILE A 42 -7.08 9.41 -27.67
CA ILE A 42 -5.73 9.52 -27.11
C ILE A 42 -5.14 8.10 -27.03
N SER A 43 -3.89 7.97 -27.47
CA SER A 43 -3.09 6.75 -27.34
C SER A 43 -1.65 7.11 -27.02
N ARG A 44 -0.79 6.10 -26.90
CA ARG A 44 0.65 6.30 -26.67
C ARG A 44 1.48 5.90 -27.88
N TYR A 45 2.65 6.52 -27.97
CA TYR A 45 3.83 6.01 -28.65
C TYR A 45 5.01 6.13 -27.69
N TYR A 46 6.11 5.45 -27.98
CA TYR A 46 7.27 5.37 -27.13
C TYR A 46 8.46 5.95 -27.89
N SER A 47 9.19 6.85 -27.26
CA SER A 47 10.46 7.36 -27.79
C SER A 47 11.60 6.72 -27.02
N ILE A 48 12.58 6.20 -27.75
CA ILE A 48 13.69 5.42 -27.24
C ILE A 48 14.98 6.20 -27.50
N PHE A 49 15.75 6.39 -26.44
CA PHE A 49 17.00 7.12 -26.40
C PHE A 49 18.13 6.21 -25.99
N GLU A 50 19.35 6.46 -26.49
CA GLU A 50 20.53 5.69 -26.07
C GLU A 50 20.81 5.87 -24.58
N LYS A 51 20.46 7.02 -24.00
CA LYS A 51 20.58 7.32 -22.57
C LYS A 51 19.66 8.46 -22.14
N PHE A 52 19.46 8.58 -20.83
CA PHE A 52 18.58 9.61 -20.24
C PHE A 52 19.03 11.04 -20.54
N GLU A 53 20.34 11.31 -20.62
CA GLU A 53 20.87 12.65 -20.93
C GLU A 53 20.49 13.11 -22.35
N ASP A 54 20.31 12.18 -23.28
CA ASP A 54 19.88 12.51 -24.63
C ASP A 54 18.41 12.98 -24.66
N PHE A 55 17.57 12.39 -23.79
CA PHE A 55 16.21 12.88 -23.56
C PHE A 55 16.23 14.28 -22.96
N LEU A 56 17.03 14.53 -21.91
CA LEU A 56 17.11 15.84 -21.27
C LEU A 56 17.46 16.97 -22.25
N ARG A 57 18.36 16.71 -23.20
CA ARG A 57 18.74 17.70 -24.23
C ARG A 57 17.60 18.09 -25.17
N ILE A 58 16.60 17.24 -25.35
CA ILE A 58 15.43 17.52 -26.20
C ILE A 58 14.13 17.66 -25.41
N ARG A 59 14.20 17.68 -24.08
CA ARG A 59 13.03 17.70 -23.19
C ARG A 59 12.05 18.82 -23.54
N ASN A 60 12.55 19.99 -23.91
CA ASN A 60 11.74 21.16 -24.24
C ASN A 60 11.22 21.18 -25.69
N HIS A 61 11.55 20.15 -26.49
CA HIS A 61 11.06 20.03 -27.85
C HIS A 61 9.54 19.77 -27.86
N PRO A 62 8.74 20.36 -28.79
CA PRO A 62 7.28 20.20 -28.80
C PRO A 62 6.78 18.74 -28.84
N LYS A 63 7.55 17.83 -29.44
CA LYS A 63 7.24 16.38 -29.45
C LYS A 63 7.20 15.76 -28.05
N MET A 64 7.91 16.36 -27.08
CA MET A 64 8.03 15.91 -25.70
C MET A 64 7.08 16.68 -24.74
N ALA A 65 6.08 17.39 -25.29
CA ALA A 65 5.12 18.14 -24.47
C ALA A 65 4.20 17.24 -23.62
N HIS A 66 4.03 15.97 -24.00
CA HIS A 66 3.09 15.04 -23.38
C HIS A 66 3.77 13.75 -22.90
N CYS A 67 4.93 13.90 -22.25
CA CYS A 67 5.74 12.79 -21.77
C CYS A 67 5.27 12.23 -20.42
N HIS A 68 5.45 10.93 -20.28
CA HIS A 68 5.29 10.18 -19.06
C HIS A 68 6.54 9.31 -18.84
N GLU A 69 7.03 9.30 -17.60
CA GLU A 69 7.93 8.25 -17.15
C GLU A 69 7.21 6.92 -17.26
N ILE A 70 7.93 5.90 -17.72
CA ILE A 70 7.42 4.54 -17.73
C ILE A 70 8.43 3.60 -17.07
N LEU A 71 7.97 2.82 -16.09
CA LEU A 71 8.82 1.89 -15.34
C LEU A 71 8.97 0.58 -16.13
N ILE A 72 9.77 0.64 -17.20
CA ILE A 72 10.15 -0.50 -18.03
C ILE A 72 11.63 -0.43 -18.34
N ASP A 73 12.21 -1.61 -18.53
CA ASP A 73 13.60 -1.76 -18.96
C ASP A 73 13.62 -2.23 -20.40
N HIS A 74 14.54 -1.66 -21.18
CA HIS A 74 14.90 -2.19 -22.49
C HIS A 74 15.61 -3.54 -22.32
N ILE A 75 15.58 -4.42 -23.32
CA ILE A 75 16.26 -5.73 -23.25
C ILE A 75 17.78 -5.63 -23.06
N ASN A 76 18.38 -4.49 -23.40
CA ASN A 76 19.80 -4.22 -23.21
C ASN A 76 20.17 -3.71 -21.81
N ASN A 77 19.17 -3.31 -21.01
CA ASN A 77 19.42 -2.77 -19.67
C ASN A 77 19.39 -3.90 -18.64
N GLU A 78 20.13 -3.71 -17.55
CA GLU A 78 19.94 -4.53 -16.35
C GLU A 78 18.53 -4.30 -15.79
N PRO A 79 17.78 -5.36 -15.41
CA PRO A 79 16.45 -5.22 -14.83
C PRO A 79 16.47 -4.35 -13.56
N ASN A 80 15.66 -3.30 -13.53
CA ASN A 80 15.58 -2.38 -12.39
C ASN A 80 14.19 -2.44 -11.76
N LYS A 81 14.08 -2.98 -10.55
CA LYS A 81 12.81 -3.03 -9.81
C LYS A 81 12.62 -1.85 -8.86
N SER A 82 13.62 -1.00 -8.74
CA SER A 82 13.75 -0.01 -7.69
C SER A 82 13.11 1.32 -8.07
N GLY A 83 12.76 2.13 -7.07
CA GLY A 83 12.06 3.39 -7.28
C GLY A 83 11.77 4.15 -6.00
N ARG A 84 11.60 5.47 -6.10
CA ARG A 84 11.16 6.34 -5.01
C ARG A 84 9.68 6.14 -4.69
N LEU A 85 9.30 6.37 -3.43
CA LEU A 85 7.90 6.50 -3.07
C LEU A 85 7.26 7.66 -3.87
N ALA A 86 6.16 7.37 -4.55
CA ALA A 86 5.45 8.31 -5.40
C ALA A 86 3.97 8.33 -5.01
N PHE A 87 3.27 9.44 -5.25
CA PHE A 87 1.80 9.54 -5.15
C PHE A 87 1.25 10.35 -6.33
N ASP A 88 0.10 9.92 -6.87
CA ASP A 88 -0.72 10.70 -7.82
C ASP A 88 -2.06 11.02 -7.14
N PHE A 89 -2.25 12.29 -6.80
CA PHE A 89 -3.47 12.78 -6.14
C PHE A 89 -4.41 13.36 -7.20
N ASP A 90 -5.59 12.75 -7.33
CA ASP A 90 -6.66 13.17 -8.23
C ASP A 90 -7.98 13.29 -7.43
N ILE A 91 -8.11 14.35 -6.63
CA ILE A 91 -9.24 14.55 -5.71
C ILE A 91 -10.26 15.50 -6.34
N LYS A 92 -11.52 15.07 -6.37
CA LYS A 92 -12.67 15.81 -6.90
C LYS A 92 -13.71 16.04 -5.82
N ASP A 93 -14.49 17.10 -5.96
CA ASP A 93 -15.73 17.34 -5.20
C ASP A 93 -15.56 17.35 -3.67
N VAL A 94 -14.35 17.70 -3.17
CA VAL A 94 -14.02 17.80 -1.74
C VAL A 94 -13.21 19.07 -1.49
N ASN A 95 -13.51 19.76 -0.39
CA ASN A 95 -12.73 20.91 0.07
C ASN A 95 -11.41 20.43 0.69
N VAL A 96 -10.33 20.46 -0.11
CA VAL A 96 -8.99 20.05 0.34
C VAL A 96 -8.43 21.08 1.33
N PRO A 97 -7.99 20.67 2.55
CA PRO A 97 -7.40 21.57 3.53
C PRO A 97 -6.13 22.27 3.04
N LYS A 98 -5.89 23.51 3.50
CA LYS A 98 -4.70 24.29 3.12
C LYS A 98 -3.39 23.61 3.51
N ASN A 99 -3.38 22.88 4.62
CA ASN A 99 -2.23 22.12 5.12
C ASN A 99 -2.16 20.69 4.57
N PHE A 100 -2.84 20.37 3.46
CA PHE A 100 -2.86 19.02 2.87
C PHE A 100 -1.46 18.42 2.69
N LYS A 101 -0.50 19.21 2.18
CA LYS A 101 0.88 18.74 1.99
C LYS A 101 1.54 18.33 3.30
N ASP A 102 1.29 19.07 4.38
CA ASP A 102 1.87 18.80 5.70
C ASP A 102 1.24 17.54 6.29
N GLN A 103 -0.07 17.35 6.10
CA GLN A 103 -0.77 16.12 6.50
C GLN A 103 -0.18 14.89 5.81
N ILE A 104 0.02 14.94 4.47
CA ILE A 104 0.64 13.82 3.73
C ILE A 104 2.05 13.53 4.25
N GLN A 105 2.87 14.56 4.44
CA GLN A 105 4.25 14.43 4.92
C GLN A 105 4.31 13.84 6.33
N GLN A 106 3.43 14.30 7.22
CA GLN A 106 3.34 13.77 8.58
C GLN A 106 2.96 12.30 8.59
N ILE A 107 1.98 11.87 7.78
CA ILE A 107 1.60 10.45 7.71
C ILE A 107 2.73 9.60 7.13
N ILE A 108 3.51 10.11 6.18
CA ILE A 108 4.70 9.39 5.68
C ILE A 108 5.71 9.17 6.82
N ILE A 109 5.97 10.22 7.61
CA ILE A 109 6.84 10.15 8.80
C ILE A 109 6.29 9.13 9.80
N ASP A 110 5.01 9.22 10.15
CA ASP A 110 4.37 8.32 11.11
C ASP A 110 4.45 6.85 10.66
N VAL A 111 4.24 6.58 9.36
CA VAL A 111 4.37 5.22 8.81
C VAL A 111 5.80 4.71 8.97
N VAL A 112 6.80 5.53 8.68
CA VAL A 112 8.22 5.15 8.82
C VAL A 112 8.57 4.91 10.28
N ASP A 113 8.23 5.84 11.17
CA ASP A 113 8.59 5.76 12.60
C ASP A 113 7.94 4.57 13.31
N ILE A 114 6.73 4.19 12.90
CA ILE A 114 5.97 3.09 13.53
C ILE A 114 6.34 1.73 12.94
N TYR A 115 6.54 1.65 11.62
CA TYR A 115 6.58 0.36 10.91
C TYR A 115 7.92 0.01 10.29
N PHE A 116 8.85 0.96 10.20
CA PHE A 116 10.17 0.75 9.63
C PHE A 116 11.24 0.92 10.72
N HIS A 117 12.40 0.32 10.49
CA HIS A 117 13.59 0.51 11.31
C HIS A 117 14.79 0.80 10.41
N ASP A 118 15.79 1.46 11.00
CA ASP A 118 17.01 1.89 10.30
C ASP A 118 16.73 2.76 9.07
N VAL A 119 15.67 3.58 9.14
CA VAL A 119 15.30 4.57 8.13
C VAL A 119 15.37 5.95 8.75
N ASP A 120 16.25 6.80 8.25
CA ASP A 120 16.41 8.18 8.70
C ASP A 120 15.48 9.11 7.92
N HIS A 121 14.29 9.36 8.48
CA HIS A 121 13.27 10.24 7.89
C HIS A 121 13.69 11.72 7.81
N SER A 122 14.73 12.15 8.54
CA SER A 122 15.19 13.54 8.52
C SER A 122 15.85 13.93 7.19
N LYS A 123 16.23 12.93 6.40
CA LYS A 123 16.79 13.08 5.06
C LYS A 123 15.74 13.22 3.97
N PHE A 124 14.46 12.97 4.26
CA PHE A 124 13.42 12.99 3.23
C PHE A 124 13.27 14.38 2.61
N GLU A 125 13.19 14.44 1.29
CA GLU A 125 12.79 15.64 0.57
C GLU A 125 11.49 15.38 -0.20
N TYR A 126 10.52 16.27 -0.05
CA TYR A 126 9.19 16.13 -0.62
C TYR A 126 9.05 16.97 -1.90
N VAL A 127 9.19 16.31 -3.05
CA VAL A 127 9.15 16.94 -4.37
C VAL A 127 7.71 17.00 -4.85
N TRP A 128 7.04 18.11 -4.55
CA TRP A 128 5.67 18.37 -4.94
C TRP A 128 5.57 18.96 -6.35
N SER A 129 4.60 18.50 -7.13
CA SER A 129 4.24 19.11 -8.41
C SER A 129 2.73 19.22 -8.59
N THR A 130 2.27 20.25 -9.30
CA THR A 130 0.87 20.61 -9.46
C THR A 130 0.48 20.78 -10.91
N SER A 131 -0.67 20.23 -11.27
CA SER A 131 -1.35 20.54 -12.52
C SER A 131 -2.55 21.40 -12.20
N LYS A 132 -2.43 22.73 -12.39
CA LYS A 132 -3.50 23.69 -12.08
C LYS A 132 -4.76 23.31 -12.86
N ASN A 133 -5.80 22.82 -12.18
CA ASN A 133 -7.06 22.43 -12.78
C ASN A 133 -8.21 22.94 -11.90
N PRO A 134 -9.11 23.79 -12.39
CA PRO A 134 -10.20 24.32 -11.57
C PRO A 134 -11.23 23.26 -11.16
N ALA A 135 -11.34 22.17 -11.91
CA ALA A 135 -12.33 21.12 -11.65
C ALA A 135 -11.85 20.07 -10.63
N LYS A 136 -10.56 20.06 -10.26
CA LYS A 136 -10.01 19.04 -9.39
C LYS A 136 -8.67 19.42 -8.78
N PHE A 137 -8.41 18.89 -7.59
CA PHE A 137 -7.09 18.95 -6.98
C PHE A 137 -6.20 17.88 -7.60
N SER A 138 -5.19 18.30 -8.38
CA SER A 138 -4.28 17.41 -9.10
C SER A 138 -2.83 17.72 -8.76
N LYS A 139 -2.19 16.82 -8.02
CA LYS A 139 -0.79 16.92 -7.60
C LYS A 139 -0.09 15.58 -7.69
N HIS A 140 1.22 15.60 -7.93
CA HIS A 140 2.07 14.46 -7.63
C HIS A 140 3.01 14.79 -6.46
N LEU A 141 3.43 13.75 -5.76
CA LEU A 141 4.52 13.79 -4.79
C LEU A 141 5.53 12.69 -5.13
N ILE A 142 6.82 13.03 -5.16
CA ILE A 142 7.93 12.09 -5.09
C ILE A 142 8.68 12.34 -3.78
N VAL A 143 9.02 11.29 -3.05
CA VAL A 143 9.82 11.38 -1.82
C VAL A 143 11.26 10.96 -2.13
N LYS A 144 12.18 11.93 -2.10
CA LYS A 144 13.62 11.66 -2.21
C LYS A 144 14.19 11.18 -0.89
N ASN A 145 15.29 10.46 -0.99
CA ASN A 145 15.97 9.73 0.08
C ASN A 145 15.08 8.65 0.73
N PHE A 146 14.16 8.10 -0.07
CA PHE A 146 13.28 7.00 0.32
C PHE A 146 13.08 6.07 -0.88
N TYR A 147 14.15 5.36 -1.21
CA TYR A 147 14.28 4.60 -2.46
C TYR A 147 14.11 3.10 -2.22
N PHE A 148 13.06 2.51 -2.77
CA PHE A 148 12.72 1.10 -2.56
C PHE A 148 13.51 0.22 -3.53
N ASP A 149 14.11 -0.87 -3.04
CA ASP A 149 14.80 -1.86 -3.89
C ASP A 149 13.83 -2.67 -4.77
N ASP A 150 12.65 -3.04 -4.22
CA ASP A 150 11.48 -3.53 -4.92
C ASP A 150 10.32 -2.53 -4.77
N TRP A 151 10.24 -1.63 -5.74
CA TRP A 151 9.27 -0.55 -5.74
C TRP A 151 7.83 -1.04 -5.66
N ILE A 152 7.47 -2.11 -6.38
CA ILE A 152 6.08 -2.59 -6.42
C ILE A 152 5.70 -3.21 -5.08
N GLN A 153 6.56 -4.07 -4.53
CA GLN A 153 6.26 -4.79 -3.31
C GLN A 153 6.22 -3.83 -2.11
N ILE A 154 7.25 -3.01 -1.96
CA ILE A 154 7.38 -2.10 -0.82
C ILE A 154 6.33 -0.98 -0.90
N SER A 155 6.05 -0.42 -2.08
CA SER A 155 5.00 0.62 -2.21
C SER A 155 3.61 0.11 -1.81
N LYS A 156 3.27 -1.16 -2.12
CA LYS A 156 1.99 -1.74 -1.70
C LYS A 156 1.87 -1.82 -0.18
N ILE A 157 2.92 -2.30 0.48
CA ILE A 157 2.97 -2.38 1.94
C ILE A 157 2.87 -0.97 2.53
N PHE A 158 3.69 -0.05 2.01
CA PHE A 158 3.70 1.33 2.47
C PHE A 158 2.32 1.99 2.33
N TYR A 159 1.65 1.84 1.19
CA TYR A 159 0.33 2.43 0.96
C TYR A 159 -0.73 1.86 1.89
N ASP A 160 -0.72 0.55 2.13
CA ASP A 160 -1.67 -0.06 3.06
C ASP A 160 -1.44 0.43 4.50
N LEU A 161 -0.19 0.65 4.91
CA LEU A 161 0.15 1.26 6.21
C LEU A 161 -0.21 2.75 6.27
N PHE A 162 0.02 3.48 5.17
CA PHE A 162 -0.38 4.87 5.01
C PHE A 162 -1.88 5.02 5.19
N CYS A 163 -2.70 4.18 4.54
CA CYS A 163 -4.15 4.21 4.69
C CYS A 163 -4.58 4.02 6.16
N ILE A 164 -3.95 3.10 6.88
CA ILE A 164 -4.23 2.88 8.31
C ILE A 164 -3.95 4.16 9.11
N GLN A 165 -2.78 4.77 8.93
CA GLN A 165 -2.41 5.97 9.68
C GLN A 165 -3.24 7.18 9.26
N TRP A 166 -3.53 7.33 7.98
CA TRP A 166 -4.39 8.39 7.46
C TRP A 166 -5.78 8.35 8.10
N ASP A 167 -6.46 7.20 8.02
CA ASP A 167 -7.84 7.06 8.51
C ASP A 167 -7.95 7.13 10.05
N ILE A 168 -6.83 7.01 10.78
CA ILE A 168 -6.78 7.27 12.22
C ILE A 168 -6.71 8.76 12.53
N ASN A 169 -5.97 9.52 11.72
CA ASN A 169 -5.62 10.92 12.01
C ASN A 169 -6.54 11.94 11.32
N TYR A 170 -7.15 11.58 10.19
CA TYR A 170 -7.96 12.50 9.38
C TYR A 170 -9.26 11.86 8.92
N ASP A 171 -10.36 12.61 9.03
CA ASP A 171 -11.72 12.16 8.70
C ASP A 171 -12.37 12.95 7.54
N TRP A 172 -11.76 14.04 7.10
CA TRP A 172 -12.29 14.91 6.04
C TRP A 172 -12.32 14.24 4.66
N ILE A 173 -11.51 13.20 4.47
CA ILE A 173 -11.53 12.32 3.31
C ILE A 173 -10.96 10.96 3.71
N SER A 174 -11.57 9.89 3.19
CA SER A 174 -11.09 8.53 3.40
C SER A 174 -9.86 8.24 2.54
N SER A 175 -8.95 7.42 3.06
CA SER A 175 -7.68 7.10 2.40
C SER A 175 -7.84 6.48 0.99
N ASP A 176 -8.91 5.71 0.76
CA ASP A 176 -9.24 5.10 -0.54
C ASP A 176 -9.59 6.12 -1.63
N LYS A 177 -9.93 7.35 -1.25
CA LYS A 177 -10.17 8.47 -2.17
C LYS A 177 -8.94 9.36 -2.39
N ILE A 178 -7.90 9.18 -1.58
CA ILE A 178 -6.63 9.90 -1.71
C ILE A 178 -5.62 9.11 -2.51
N ILE A 179 -5.51 7.81 -2.20
CA ILE A 179 -4.46 6.95 -2.73
C ILE A 179 -4.92 6.31 -4.03
N ASP A 180 -4.28 6.68 -5.14
CA ASP A 180 -4.41 5.94 -6.39
C ASP A 180 -3.51 4.71 -6.41
N PHE A 181 -4.04 3.57 -5.93
CA PHE A 181 -3.36 2.28 -5.99
C PHE A 181 -3.05 1.82 -7.43
N GLN A 182 -3.67 2.39 -8.46
CA GLN A 182 -3.40 2.01 -9.85
C GLN A 182 -2.02 2.44 -10.32
N ILE A 183 -1.33 3.33 -9.60
CA ILE A 183 0.04 3.66 -9.92
C ILE A 183 0.99 2.51 -9.59
N ILE A 184 0.70 1.64 -8.62
CA ILE A 184 1.65 0.58 -8.22
C ILE A 184 1.44 -0.69 -9.07
N LYS A 185 2.05 -0.72 -10.26
CA LYS A 185 1.98 -1.85 -11.18
C LYS A 185 3.23 -1.98 -12.03
N ARG A 186 3.33 -3.08 -12.78
CA ARG A 186 4.35 -3.20 -13.83
C ARG A 186 4.04 -2.18 -14.92
N ASN A 187 5.06 -1.54 -15.45
CA ASN A 187 4.95 -0.56 -16.54
C ASN A 187 4.09 0.66 -16.14
N THR A 188 4.16 1.06 -14.87
CA THR A 188 3.55 2.31 -14.39
C THR A 188 3.93 3.45 -15.29
N SER A 189 2.96 4.31 -15.57
CA SER A 189 3.16 5.49 -16.40
C SER A 189 2.71 6.73 -15.63
N LEU A 190 3.67 7.57 -15.23
CA LEU A 190 3.42 8.79 -14.47
C LEU A 190 3.83 10.01 -15.30
N ARG A 191 2.98 11.03 -15.35
CA ARG A 191 3.26 12.24 -16.14
C ARG A 191 4.45 12.99 -15.56
N MET A 192 5.39 13.38 -16.42
CA MET A 192 6.58 14.11 -16.01
C MET A 192 6.31 15.60 -15.77
N VAL A 193 7.07 16.22 -14.86
CA VAL A 193 7.11 17.68 -14.71
C VAL A 193 7.47 18.34 -16.05
N GLY A 194 6.80 19.45 -16.37
CA GLY A 194 6.88 20.17 -17.63
C GLY A 194 6.07 19.54 -18.76
N SER A 195 5.33 18.44 -18.50
CA SER A 195 4.46 17.81 -19.50
C SER A 195 3.00 17.99 -19.14
N SER A 196 2.14 18.07 -20.15
CA SER A 196 0.68 18.10 -20.02
C SER A 196 0.06 16.84 -20.59
N LYS A 197 -1.15 16.50 -20.15
CA LYS A 197 -2.01 15.59 -20.93
C LYS A 197 -2.48 16.34 -22.18
N ILE A 198 -2.77 15.65 -23.28
CA ILE A 198 -3.34 16.30 -24.47
C ILE A 198 -4.64 17.03 -24.09
N GLY A 199 -4.67 18.35 -24.30
CA GLY A 199 -5.81 19.21 -23.93
C GLY A 199 -5.92 19.54 -22.44
N GLY A 200 -4.91 19.18 -21.63
CA GLY A 200 -4.84 19.52 -20.21
C GLY A 200 -3.73 20.51 -19.90
N ASN A 201 -3.63 20.89 -18.62
CA ASN A 201 -2.60 21.79 -18.14
C ASN A 201 -1.29 21.04 -17.83
N PRO A 202 -0.13 21.73 -17.96
CA PRO A 202 1.16 21.16 -17.61
C PRO A 202 1.25 20.87 -16.11
N LEU A 203 2.05 19.87 -15.77
CA LEU A 203 2.48 19.57 -14.41
C LEU A 203 3.72 20.42 -14.11
N GLU A 204 3.66 21.30 -13.11
CA GLU A 204 4.72 22.24 -12.73
C GLU A 204 5.26 21.85 -11.35
N LEU A 205 6.54 22.09 -11.05
CA LEU A 205 7.05 21.91 -9.68
C LEU A 205 6.51 23.03 -8.80
N ASP A 206 6.21 22.69 -7.54
CA ASP A 206 5.77 23.70 -6.58
C ASP A 206 6.95 24.54 -6.06
N ASP A 207 8.20 24.04 -6.18
CA ASP A 207 9.44 24.72 -5.79
C ASP A 207 10.54 24.48 -6.85
N GLU A 208 10.45 25.19 -7.97
CA GLU A 208 11.41 25.12 -9.09
C GLU A 208 12.82 25.64 -8.75
N GLY A 209 12.96 26.40 -7.65
CA GLY A 209 14.26 26.88 -7.18
C GLY A 209 15.06 25.81 -6.45
N LYS A 210 14.37 24.85 -5.83
CA LYS A 210 14.98 23.75 -5.07
C LYS A 210 15.09 22.45 -5.86
N PHE A 211 14.10 22.12 -6.68
CA PHE A 211 13.99 20.81 -7.33
C PHE A 211 14.01 20.90 -8.85
N SER A 212 14.46 19.82 -9.48
CA SER A 212 14.53 19.66 -10.94
C SER A 212 13.58 18.56 -11.44
N LEU A 213 13.50 18.39 -12.76
CA LEU A 213 12.80 17.26 -13.37
C LEU A 213 13.29 15.91 -12.80
N ILE A 214 14.60 15.75 -12.60
CA ILE A 214 15.21 14.48 -12.16
C ILE A 214 14.73 14.10 -10.76
N ASP A 215 14.58 15.09 -9.89
CA ASP A 215 14.05 14.94 -8.53
C ASP A 215 12.59 14.47 -8.51
N SER A 216 11.85 14.74 -9.60
CA SER A 216 10.43 14.39 -9.75
C SER A 216 10.19 13.03 -10.44
N LEU A 217 11.24 12.24 -10.69
CA LEU A 217 11.14 10.91 -11.29
C LEU A 217 11.13 9.82 -10.21
N ILE A 218 10.40 8.75 -10.49
CA ILE A 218 10.34 7.56 -9.64
C ILE A 218 11.68 6.84 -9.66
N ARG A 219 12.28 6.62 -10.83
CA ARG A 219 13.60 5.98 -10.95
C ARG A 219 14.72 7.00 -10.94
N ILE A 220 15.88 6.54 -10.47
CA ILE A 220 17.13 7.26 -10.55
C ILE A 220 17.78 6.94 -11.90
N TYR A 221 18.00 7.97 -12.71
CA TYR A 221 18.69 7.85 -13.99
C TYR A 221 20.04 8.57 -14.01
N SER A 222 20.38 9.29 -12.93
CA SER A 222 21.64 10.03 -12.76
C SER A 222 22.56 9.27 -11.81
N ILE A 223 23.86 9.19 -12.15
CA ILE A 223 24.88 8.46 -11.37
C ILE A 223 25.16 9.13 -10.01
N ASN A 224 24.82 10.40 -9.84
CA ASN A 224 25.19 11.20 -8.65
C ASN A 224 24.11 11.26 -7.56
N ASP A 225 22.96 10.60 -7.73
CA ASP A 225 21.91 10.57 -6.70
C ASP A 225 22.25 9.51 -5.65
N SER A 226 22.75 9.95 -4.48
CA SER A 226 22.90 9.10 -3.30
C SER A 226 21.57 9.05 -2.54
N GLU A 227 20.90 7.91 -2.52
CA GLU A 227 19.61 7.73 -1.86
C GLU A 227 19.67 6.67 -0.77
N GLN A 228 18.93 6.88 0.32
CA GLN A 228 18.71 5.86 1.33
C GLN A 228 17.85 4.75 0.74
N THR A 229 18.46 3.58 0.53
CA THR A 229 17.80 2.40 -0.03
C THR A 229 17.05 1.66 1.06
N ILE A 230 15.79 1.34 0.78
CA ILE A 230 14.86 0.64 1.66
C ILE A 230 14.60 -0.72 1.05
N THR A 231 14.77 -1.73 1.87
CA THR A 231 14.56 -3.13 1.54
C THR A 231 13.44 -3.70 2.40
N MET A 232 12.96 -4.90 2.08
CA MET A 232 12.03 -5.61 2.95
C MET A 232 12.55 -5.80 4.39
N ASN A 233 13.87 -5.84 4.58
CA ASN A 233 14.49 -5.98 5.89
C ASN A 233 14.40 -4.71 6.73
N ASN A 234 13.98 -3.57 6.17
CA ASN A 234 13.74 -2.35 6.93
C ASN A 234 12.32 -2.30 7.51
N ILE A 235 11.43 -3.24 7.15
CA ILE A 235 10.05 -3.28 7.63
C ILE A 235 9.98 -4.23 8.81
N ASN A 236 9.33 -3.80 9.91
CA ASN A 236 9.15 -4.62 11.10
C ASN A 236 8.55 -6.00 10.75
N ASN A 237 9.23 -7.08 11.16
CA ASN A 237 8.92 -8.45 10.75
C ASN A 237 7.44 -8.88 10.98
N SER A 238 6.81 -8.40 12.05
CA SER A 238 5.40 -8.66 12.36
C SER A 238 4.44 -8.13 11.29
N ILE A 239 4.82 -7.03 10.62
CA ILE A 239 4.09 -6.42 9.51
C ILE A 239 4.34 -7.20 8.23
N VAL A 240 5.59 -7.56 7.95
CA VAL A 240 5.97 -8.35 6.77
C VAL A 240 5.18 -9.66 6.71
N SER A 241 5.05 -10.39 7.83
CA SER A 241 4.25 -11.61 7.90
C SER A 241 2.76 -11.37 7.58
N GLU A 242 2.16 -10.27 8.06
CA GLU A 242 0.74 -9.96 7.79
C GLU A 242 0.48 -9.65 6.31
N PHE A 243 1.43 -9.04 5.60
CA PHE A 243 1.33 -8.71 4.18
C PHE A 243 1.66 -9.88 3.25
N MET A 244 2.64 -10.72 3.62
CA MET A 244 2.93 -11.95 2.88
C MET A 244 1.72 -12.90 2.92
N ASP A 245 1.06 -13.03 4.08
CA ASP A 245 -0.16 -13.84 4.22
C ASP A 245 -1.34 -13.30 3.40
N LYS A 246 -1.48 -11.96 3.29
CA LYS A 246 -2.50 -11.34 2.40
C LYS A 246 -2.24 -11.64 0.93
N ASN A 247 -0.98 -11.64 0.48
CA ASN A 247 -0.63 -11.91 -0.93
C ASN A 247 -0.75 -13.38 -1.30
N ILE A 248 -0.42 -14.32 -0.41
CA ILE A 248 -0.69 -15.75 -0.62
C ILE A 248 -2.20 -15.98 -0.84
N ASN A 249 -3.05 -15.40 0.01
CA ASN A 249 -4.50 -15.49 -0.13
C ASN A 249 -5.05 -14.82 -1.42
N LYS A 250 -4.37 -13.80 -1.96
CA LYS A 250 -4.75 -13.14 -3.21
C LYS A 250 -4.35 -13.95 -4.45
N TYR A 251 -3.23 -14.69 -4.41
CA TYR A 251 -2.84 -15.62 -5.47
C TYR A 251 -3.75 -16.85 -5.55
N PHE A 252 -4.31 -17.31 -4.43
CA PHE A 252 -5.36 -18.33 -4.44
C PHE A 252 -6.69 -17.82 -4.99
N ALA A 253 -7.01 -16.52 -4.80
CA ALA A 253 -8.26 -15.93 -5.32
C ALA A 253 -8.24 -15.68 -6.84
N ILE A 254 -7.09 -15.31 -7.42
CA ILE A 254 -6.99 -14.94 -8.85
C ILE A 254 -7.02 -16.18 -9.77
N ASN A 255 -6.61 -17.35 -9.29
CA ASN A 255 -6.68 -18.60 -10.07
C ASN A 255 -8.09 -19.22 -10.16
N ILE A 256 -9.11 -18.62 -9.54
CA ILE A 256 -10.49 -19.12 -9.56
C ILE A 256 -11.37 -18.38 -10.60
N GLU A 257 -10.94 -17.24 -11.15
CA GLU A 257 -11.80 -16.38 -11.99
C GLU A 257 -11.81 -16.64 -13.50
N LYS A 258 -11.34 -17.80 -13.98
CA LYS A 258 -11.53 -18.17 -15.40
C LYS A 258 -12.26 -19.50 -15.57
N LYS A 259 -13.54 -19.34 -15.93
CA LYS A 259 -14.47 -20.33 -16.49
C LYS A 259 -14.97 -21.40 -15.50
N GLN A 260 -16.17 -21.19 -14.97
CA GLN A 260 -17.38 -21.88 -15.46
C GLN A 260 -18.60 -21.43 -14.65
N LYS A 261 -19.67 -21.05 -15.36
CA LYS A 261 -21.04 -21.14 -14.84
C LYS A 261 -21.23 -22.58 -14.36
N TYR A 262 -21.55 -22.83 -13.09
CA TYR A 262 -22.54 -23.81 -12.61
C TYR A 262 -22.54 -23.86 -11.07
N SER A 263 -23.75 -23.91 -10.52
CA SER A 263 -24.19 -24.37 -9.19
C SER A 263 -23.47 -23.93 -7.91
N LYS A 264 -24.26 -23.26 -7.06
CA LYS A 264 -24.12 -23.13 -5.59
C LYS A 264 -23.41 -24.33 -4.93
N THR A 265 -22.28 -24.06 -4.28
CA THR A 265 -21.88 -24.59 -2.96
C THR A 265 -20.59 -23.88 -2.54
N PHE A 266 -20.71 -22.82 -1.73
CA PHE A 266 -19.56 -22.22 -1.05
C PHE A 266 -19.21 -23.09 0.15
N ASN A 267 -18.27 -24.03 -0.01
CA ASN A 267 -17.47 -24.47 1.13
C ASN A 267 -16.33 -23.46 1.30
N CYS A 268 -16.59 -22.42 2.11
CA CYS A 268 -15.52 -21.77 2.83
C CYS A 268 -15.31 -22.62 4.09
N ASP A 269 -14.10 -23.16 4.27
CA ASP A 269 -13.81 -24.05 5.40
C ASP A 269 -13.90 -23.24 6.70
N ASN A 270 -15.09 -23.25 7.30
CA ASN A 270 -15.33 -22.77 8.64
C ASN A 270 -14.60 -23.70 9.62
N TYR A 271 -14.11 -23.16 10.74
CA TYR A 271 -13.62 -23.99 11.82
C TYR A 271 -14.75 -24.89 12.37
N PRO A 272 -14.42 -26.00 13.05
CA PRO A 272 -15.44 -26.77 13.74
C PRO A 272 -16.27 -25.88 14.67
N ASP A 273 -17.57 -26.11 14.74
CA ASP A 273 -18.51 -25.35 15.57
C ASP A 273 -18.06 -25.23 17.03
N ALA A 274 -17.43 -26.30 17.54
CA ALA A 274 -16.82 -26.35 18.85
C ALA A 274 -15.80 -25.22 19.06
N VAL A 275 -14.98 -24.88 18.06
CA VAL A 275 -13.98 -23.81 18.15
C VAL A 275 -14.64 -22.45 18.34
N TYR A 276 -15.67 -22.13 17.54
CA TYR A 276 -16.37 -20.85 17.68
C TYR A 276 -17.11 -20.74 19.02
N LYS A 277 -17.73 -21.84 19.46
CA LYS A 277 -18.42 -21.88 20.75
C LYS A 277 -17.44 -21.68 21.90
N THR A 278 -16.34 -22.44 21.92
CA THR A 278 -15.29 -22.34 22.92
C THR A 278 -14.65 -20.95 22.92
N ALA A 279 -14.38 -20.36 21.75
CA ALA A 279 -13.84 -19.02 21.64
C ALA A 279 -14.78 -17.95 22.22
N PHE A 280 -16.09 -18.08 21.96
CA PHE A 280 -17.10 -17.20 22.56
C PHE A 280 -17.18 -17.39 24.07
N GLU A 281 -17.16 -18.62 24.56
CA GLU A 281 -17.17 -18.92 26.00
C GLU A 281 -15.95 -18.33 26.72
N MET A 282 -14.78 -18.30 26.06
CA MET A 282 -13.60 -17.61 26.60
C MET A 282 -13.86 -16.11 26.74
N TYR A 283 -14.41 -15.45 25.72
CA TYR A 283 -14.77 -14.04 25.83
C TYR A 283 -15.81 -13.79 26.94
N GLU A 284 -16.86 -14.62 26.98
CA GLU A 284 -17.96 -14.51 27.95
C GLU A 284 -17.48 -14.69 29.40
N ALA A 285 -16.44 -15.50 29.61
CA ALA A 285 -15.80 -15.65 30.92
C ALA A 285 -15.04 -14.39 31.37
N ILE A 286 -14.47 -13.64 30.42
CA ILE A 286 -13.72 -12.40 30.69
C ILE A 286 -14.68 -11.24 30.92
N HIS A 287 -15.68 -11.09 30.05
CA HIS A 287 -16.62 -9.98 30.08
C HIS A 287 -18.06 -10.45 29.84
N PRO A 288 -18.75 -10.93 30.89
CA PRO A 288 -20.02 -11.63 30.75
C PRO A 288 -21.19 -10.73 30.35
N LYS A 289 -22.10 -11.30 29.58
CA LYS A 289 -23.40 -10.76 29.17
C LYS A 289 -23.33 -9.45 28.39
N ILE A 290 -22.20 -9.16 27.73
CA ILE A 290 -22.07 -7.96 26.88
C ILE A 290 -22.53 -8.25 25.47
N PHE A 291 -22.20 -9.44 24.98
CA PHE A 291 -22.45 -9.81 23.60
C PHE A 291 -23.22 -11.13 23.53
N LYS A 292 -23.84 -11.38 22.37
CA LYS A 292 -24.28 -12.70 21.94
C LYS A 292 -23.57 -13.10 20.65
N MET A 293 -23.38 -14.40 20.44
CA MET A 293 -22.87 -14.93 19.17
C MET A 293 -23.78 -14.51 18.01
N ASN A 294 -23.18 -14.24 16.85
CA ASN A 294 -23.87 -13.92 15.62
C ASN A 294 -23.28 -14.73 14.46
N LYS A 295 -22.95 -14.08 13.33
CA LYS A 295 -22.48 -14.73 12.11
C LYS A 295 -21.08 -15.29 12.28
N ARG A 296 -20.85 -16.46 11.69
CA ARG A 296 -19.54 -17.09 11.50
C ARG A 296 -19.10 -16.87 10.06
N ASN A 297 -17.85 -16.49 9.85
CA ASN A 297 -17.29 -16.29 8.51
C ASN A 297 -15.80 -16.61 8.52
N GLY A 298 -15.45 -17.85 8.19
CA GLY A 298 -14.07 -18.33 8.21
C GLY A 298 -13.43 -18.05 9.57
N LYS A 299 -12.36 -17.26 9.61
CA LYS A 299 -11.67 -16.95 10.88
C LYS A 299 -12.38 -15.98 11.82
N TYR A 300 -13.57 -15.51 11.50
CA TYR A 300 -14.28 -14.51 12.30
C TYR A 300 -15.58 -15.06 12.90
N LEU A 301 -15.78 -14.73 14.18
CA LEU A 301 -17.06 -14.82 14.86
C LEU A 301 -17.53 -13.40 15.20
N SER A 302 -18.57 -12.93 14.52
CA SER A 302 -19.21 -11.67 14.86
C SER A 302 -20.01 -11.78 16.16
N MET A 303 -20.01 -10.71 16.94
CA MET A 303 -20.67 -10.62 18.23
C MET A 303 -21.59 -9.39 18.26
N LEU A 304 -22.86 -9.59 18.63
CA LEU A 304 -23.86 -8.52 18.73
C LEU A 304 -23.93 -7.98 20.14
N ARG A 305 -23.75 -6.67 20.31
CA ARG A 305 -23.80 -6.04 21.64
C ARG A 305 -25.22 -6.09 22.18
N MET A 306 -25.35 -6.48 23.44
CA MET A 306 -26.62 -6.55 24.17
C MET A 306 -26.77 -5.41 25.17
N LYS A 307 -25.66 -4.90 25.71
CA LYS A 307 -25.67 -3.77 26.64
C LYS A 307 -24.41 -2.91 26.55
N SER A 308 -24.55 -1.66 27.01
CA SER A 308 -23.43 -0.73 27.12
C SER A 308 -22.35 -1.27 28.07
N ALA A 309 -21.09 -1.25 27.65
CA ALA A 309 -19.97 -1.70 28.47
C ALA A 309 -18.63 -1.18 27.94
N LYS A 310 -17.60 -1.23 28.80
CA LYS A 310 -16.22 -0.90 28.43
C LYS A 310 -15.69 -1.89 27.40
N CYS A 311 -14.99 -1.37 26.39
CA CYS A 311 -14.31 -2.18 25.39
C CYS A 311 -13.08 -2.84 25.97
N LEU A 312 -12.88 -4.14 25.69
CA LEU A 312 -11.69 -4.86 26.15
C LEU A 312 -10.38 -4.32 25.53
N LEU A 313 -10.46 -3.69 24.34
CA LEU A 313 -9.29 -3.11 23.66
C LEU A 313 -8.84 -1.76 24.21
N SER A 314 -9.78 -0.92 24.64
CA SER A 314 -9.50 0.50 24.90
C SER A 314 -9.99 1.00 26.24
N GLY A 315 -10.79 0.21 26.97
CA GLY A 315 -11.46 0.63 28.20
C GLY A 315 -12.59 1.65 27.99
N ARG A 316 -12.82 2.16 26.77
CA ARG A 316 -13.88 3.13 26.47
C ARG A 316 -15.26 2.47 26.46
N VAL A 317 -16.29 3.18 26.90
CA VAL A 317 -17.67 2.67 26.90
C VAL A 317 -18.24 2.71 25.47
N HIS A 318 -18.83 1.59 25.06
CA HIS A 318 -19.57 1.46 23.81
C HIS A 318 -21.03 1.13 24.13
N GLU A 319 -21.95 1.85 23.49
CA GLU A 319 -23.38 1.73 23.75
C GLU A 319 -24.00 0.65 22.85
N ASN A 320 -23.76 0.75 21.54
CA ASN A 320 -24.43 -0.08 20.53
C ASN A 320 -23.46 -0.82 19.61
N GLU A 321 -22.15 -0.60 19.75
CA GLU A 321 -21.18 -1.10 18.78
C GLU A 321 -20.84 -2.56 18.96
N ASN A 322 -20.96 -3.30 17.87
CA ASN A 322 -20.63 -4.72 17.80
C ASN A 322 -19.12 -4.96 17.91
N ALA A 323 -18.77 -6.23 18.10
CA ALA A 323 -17.38 -6.69 18.16
C ALA A 323 -17.23 -8.01 17.40
N PHE A 324 -16.02 -8.54 17.36
CA PHE A 324 -15.75 -9.84 16.76
C PHE A 324 -14.64 -10.56 17.50
N ILE A 325 -14.61 -11.88 17.37
CA ILE A 325 -13.47 -12.73 17.72
C ILE A 325 -12.81 -13.17 16.42
N LYS A 326 -11.49 -13.04 16.36
CA LYS A 326 -10.64 -13.52 15.27
C LYS A 326 -9.86 -14.74 15.76
N ILE A 327 -9.96 -15.83 15.01
CA ILE A 327 -9.36 -17.13 15.33
C ILE A 327 -8.21 -17.39 14.36
N PHE A 328 -6.99 -17.47 14.87
CA PHE A 328 -5.84 -17.90 14.08
C PHE A 328 -5.54 -19.37 14.33
N SER A 329 -5.36 -20.13 13.26
CA SER A 329 -4.85 -21.50 13.35
C SER A 329 -3.33 -21.45 13.43
N LEU A 330 -2.76 -21.92 14.54
CA LEU A 330 -1.34 -22.21 14.74
C LEU A 330 -1.17 -23.73 14.80
N ASP A 331 0.04 -24.28 14.68
CA ASP A 331 0.26 -25.73 14.52
C ASP A 331 -0.65 -26.60 15.39
N ASP A 332 -0.55 -26.49 16.72
CA ASP A 332 -1.33 -27.29 17.68
C ASP A 332 -2.48 -26.54 18.37
N MET A 333 -2.63 -25.25 18.09
CA MET A 333 -3.51 -24.36 18.86
C MET A 333 -4.33 -23.43 17.95
N TYR A 334 -5.50 -23.00 18.43
CA TYR A 334 -6.20 -21.84 17.91
C TYR A 334 -5.92 -20.63 18.80
N SER A 335 -5.34 -19.56 18.26
CA SER A 335 -5.17 -18.29 18.98
C SER A 335 -6.43 -17.43 18.86
N ILE A 336 -6.98 -17.02 20.00
CA ILE A 336 -8.26 -16.32 20.12
C ILE A 336 -8.01 -14.85 20.44
N ASN A 337 -8.51 -13.98 19.57
CA ASN A 337 -8.24 -12.55 19.66
C ASN A 337 -9.55 -11.76 19.60
N PHE A 338 -9.74 -10.84 20.54
CA PHE A 338 -10.90 -9.95 20.56
C PHE A 338 -10.62 -8.69 19.73
N GLY A 339 -11.57 -8.33 18.86
CA GLY A 339 -11.55 -7.12 18.04
C GLY A 339 -12.81 -6.27 18.24
N CYS A 340 -12.66 -4.95 18.11
CA CYS A 340 -13.79 -4.01 18.12
C CYS A 340 -13.94 -3.38 16.74
N TYR A 341 -15.16 -3.33 16.19
CA TYR A 341 -15.37 -2.72 14.87
C TYR A 341 -15.10 -1.21 14.84
N ARG A 342 -15.07 -0.53 16.00
CA ARG A 342 -14.64 0.88 16.10
C ARG A 342 -13.13 1.07 16.12
N ASN A 343 -12.32 0.00 16.13
CA ASN A 343 -10.85 0.06 16.24
C ASN A 343 -10.37 1.02 17.34
N CYS A 344 -11.07 1.02 18.49
CA CYS A 344 -10.92 2.06 19.51
C CYS A 344 -9.65 1.94 20.37
N GLY A 345 -8.86 0.88 20.20
CA GLY A 345 -7.58 0.66 20.88
C GLY A 345 -6.40 0.88 19.94
N LYS A 346 -5.20 1.09 20.50
CA LYS A 346 -3.95 1.24 19.72
C LYS A 346 -3.58 -0.02 18.93
N ILE A 347 -4.12 -1.17 19.33
CA ILE A 347 -3.97 -2.46 18.65
C ILE A 347 -5.33 -2.90 18.09
N LYS A 348 -5.32 -3.49 16.89
CA LYS A 348 -6.53 -3.88 16.14
C LYS A 348 -7.33 -4.99 16.83
N TYR A 349 -6.62 -5.89 17.52
CA TYR A 349 -7.19 -6.96 18.33
C TYR A 349 -6.23 -7.28 19.47
N ILE A 350 -6.77 -7.83 20.54
CA ILE A 350 -6.02 -8.23 21.73
C ILE A 350 -6.17 -9.73 21.90
N HIS A 351 -5.05 -10.39 22.19
CA HIS A 351 -5.03 -11.81 22.49
C HIS A 351 -5.74 -12.03 23.83
N ILE A 352 -6.74 -12.92 23.84
CA ILE A 352 -7.50 -13.25 25.06
C ILE A 352 -7.21 -14.68 25.54
N GLY A 353 -6.58 -15.49 24.71
CA GLY A 353 -6.18 -16.86 25.04
C GLY A 353 -6.11 -17.77 23.82
N SER A 354 -5.90 -19.05 24.05
CA SER A 354 -5.79 -20.09 23.03
C SER A 354 -6.65 -21.32 23.34
N ILE A 355 -6.96 -22.10 22.31
CA ILE A 355 -7.72 -23.36 22.40
C ILE A 355 -6.86 -24.48 21.80
N SER A 356 -6.69 -25.60 22.50
CA SER A 356 -6.01 -26.76 21.91
C SER A 356 -6.80 -27.35 20.74
N LYS A 357 -6.14 -27.65 19.63
CA LYS A 357 -6.79 -28.31 18.48
C LYS A 357 -7.18 -29.77 18.75
N THR A 358 -6.47 -30.43 19.67
CA THR A 358 -6.67 -31.84 20.00
C THR A 358 -7.64 -32.02 21.15
N THR A 359 -7.50 -31.24 22.22
CA THR A 359 -8.29 -31.40 23.45
C THR A 359 -9.42 -30.36 23.59
N PHE A 360 -9.42 -29.30 22.78
CA PHE A 360 -10.29 -28.13 22.94
C PHE A 360 -10.21 -27.45 24.32
N GLU A 361 -9.14 -27.72 25.09
CA GLU A 361 -8.86 -27.06 26.35
C GLU A 361 -8.59 -25.56 26.14
N LYS A 362 -9.08 -24.75 27.09
CA LYS A 362 -8.99 -23.29 27.06
C LYS A 362 -7.78 -22.84 27.87
N TYR A 363 -6.97 -21.99 27.29
CA TYR A 363 -5.81 -21.36 27.92
C TYR A 363 -6.03 -19.85 27.88
N PHE A 364 -6.26 -19.20 29.01
CA PHE A 364 -6.45 -17.75 29.05
C PHE A 364 -5.11 -17.03 29.00
N ASP A 365 -5.07 -15.87 28.34
CA ASP A 365 -3.97 -14.95 28.56
C ASP A 365 -3.98 -14.50 30.03
N PRO A 366 -2.84 -14.49 30.75
CA PRO A 366 -2.79 -14.16 32.17
C PRO A 366 -3.44 -12.81 32.54
N LYS A 367 -3.48 -11.86 31.60
CA LYS A 367 -4.11 -10.54 31.81
C LYS A 367 -5.63 -10.61 31.86
N PHE A 368 -6.22 -11.68 31.33
CA PHE A 368 -7.65 -11.87 31.18
C PHE A 368 -8.15 -13.10 31.92
N GLU A 369 -7.35 -13.68 32.80
CA GLU A 369 -7.75 -14.84 33.58
C GLU A 369 -8.99 -14.51 34.42
N PRO A 370 -10.12 -15.23 34.23
CA PRO A 370 -11.34 -14.96 34.99
C PRO A 370 -11.07 -15.19 36.48
N LYS A 371 -11.38 -14.20 37.34
CA LYS A 371 -11.21 -14.29 38.80
C LYS A 371 -11.95 -15.46 39.48
N LEU A 372 -12.75 -16.22 38.73
CA LEU A 372 -13.59 -17.32 39.19
C LEU A 372 -12.98 -18.73 39.04
N LEU A 373 -11.74 -18.87 38.54
CA LEU A 373 -11.07 -20.18 38.41
C LEU A 373 -10.06 -20.50 39.51
N ASN A 374 -9.99 -19.70 40.57
CA ASN A 374 -9.07 -19.89 41.68
C ASN A 374 -9.50 -20.96 42.71
N GLN A 375 -10.28 -21.97 42.29
CA GLN A 375 -10.63 -23.08 43.17
C GLN A 375 -10.42 -24.49 42.62
N ASN A 376 -10.02 -24.71 41.36
CA ASN A 376 -9.58 -26.06 40.97
C ASN A 376 -8.65 -26.07 39.74
N LYS A 377 -7.44 -26.61 39.97
CA LYS A 377 -6.36 -26.97 39.03
C LYS A 377 -5.38 -25.87 38.60
N LEU A 378 -4.43 -25.62 39.50
CA LEU A 378 -3.04 -25.33 39.15
C LEU A 378 -2.48 -26.43 38.24
N ARG A 379 -2.22 -26.12 36.98
CA ARG A 379 -1.12 -26.72 36.20
C ARG A 379 -0.41 -25.60 35.47
N PHE A 380 0.72 -25.18 36.05
CA PHE A 380 1.70 -24.33 35.40
C PHE A 380 2.30 -25.06 34.21
N CYS A 381 2.42 -24.38 33.07
CA CYS A 381 3.51 -24.65 32.13
C CYS A 381 4.55 -23.54 32.31
N GLU A 382 5.55 -23.83 33.13
CA GLU A 382 6.86 -23.21 33.01
C GLU A 382 7.57 -23.80 31.79
N LYS A 383 8.20 -22.92 30.99
CA LYS A 383 9.29 -23.16 30.02
C LYS A 383 9.37 -24.53 29.34
N ILE A 384 9.25 -24.53 28.01
CA ILE A 384 10.31 -24.83 27.02
C ILE A 384 10.00 -24.05 25.75
#